data_AF-A0A074Z3B7-F1
#
_entry.id   AF-A0A074Z3B7-F1
#
_cell.length_a   1.000
_cell.length_b   1.000
_cell.length_c   1.000
_cell.angle_alpha   90.00
_cell.angle_beta   90.00
_cell.angle_gamma   90.00
#
_symmetry.space_group_name_H-M   'P 1'
#
loop_
_entity.id
_entity.type
_entity.pdbx_description
1 polymer ?
#
loop_
_entity_poly.entity_id
_entity_poly.type
_entity_poly.pdbx_seq_one_letter_code
_entity_poly.pdbx_strand_id
1 'polypeptide(L)'
;MEKLTFQAHPILNPFRATLINVKVTLLACSFRVVRFGQLILLFTVNPDRLPLSLPNRANLAPCTPQNLASSTSGARTQPGAFVCPENYTCKGHWEGPNYGITSFDNIGFAMLTVFQCITMEGWTDILYHTDDAIGDRFNYLYFIPLIILGSFFMLNLVLGVLSGEFAKERERVEKRRAFLKLRRQQQTEKEFNGYMDWIQRA
;
A
#
# COMPACT_ATOMS: atom_id res chain seq x y z
N MET A 1 -10.44 -28.73 -38.28
CA MET A 1 -9.17 -28.77 -37.50
C MET A 1 -8.31 -27.61 -37.96
N GLU A 2 -8.74 -26.42 -37.53
CA GLU A 2 -8.26 -25.14 -38.02
C GLU A 2 -7.22 -24.58 -37.06
N LYS A 3 -6.25 -23.88 -37.64
CA LYS A 3 -5.02 -23.38 -37.05
C LYS A 3 -5.26 -22.48 -35.83
N LEU A 4 -4.65 -22.83 -34.70
CA LEU A 4 -4.22 -21.87 -33.67
C LEU A 4 -2.70 -21.92 -33.58
N THR A 5 -2.05 -21.60 -34.69
CA THR A 5 -0.67 -21.14 -34.67
C THR A 5 -0.66 -19.80 -33.94
N PHE A 6 -0.18 -19.85 -32.70
CA PHE A 6 0.22 -18.73 -31.88
C PHE A 6 1.19 -17.83 -32.68
N GLN A 7 0.64 -16.92 -33.49
CA GLN A 7 1.42 -15.84 -34.08
C GLN A 7 1.82 -14.91 -32.94
N ALA A 8 3.05 -15.12 -32.45
CA ALA A 8 3.81 -14.12 -31.77
C ALA A 8 3.99 -12.91 -32.71
N HIS A 9 3.09 -11.94 -32.63
CA HIS A 9 3.32 -10.59 -33.16
C HIS A 9 4.28 -9.86 -32.20
N PRO A 10 5.52 -9.53 -32.60
CA PRO A 10 6.51 -8.92 -31.70
C PRO A 10 6.43 -7.38 -31.67
N ILE A 11 5.26 -6.78 -31.96
CA ILE A 11 5.10 -5.32 -32.15
C ILE A 11 3.84 -4.78 -31.45
N LEU A 12 3.32 -5.47 -30.43
CA LEU A 12 2.16 -4.95 -29.68
C LEU A 12 2.61 -4.05 -28.53
N ASN A 13 3.01 -2.85 -28.93
CA ASN A 13 3.09 -1.56 -28.21
C ASN A 13 3.52 -1.57 -26.72
N PRO A 14 4.67 -0.94 -26.37
CA PRO A 14 5.09 -0.75 -24.97
C PRO A 14 4.09 0.06 -24.15
N PHE A 15 3.32 0.93 -24.80
CA PHE A 15 2.20 1.63 -24.18
C PHE A 15 1.12 0.67 -23.66
N ARG A 16 0.87 -0.46 -24.33
CA ARG A 16 -0.16 -1.42 -23.93
C ARG A 16 0.28 -2.27 -22.74
N ALA A 17 1.55 -2.66 -22.65
CA ALA A 17 2.08 -3.40 -21.50
C ALA A 17 2.19 -2.52 -20.24
N THR A 18 2.61 -1.26 -20.39
CA THR A 18 2.57 -0.29 -19.28
C THR A 18 1.12 0.07 -18.94
N LEU A 19 0.22 0.24 -19.92
CA LEU A 19 -1.22 0.42 -19.66
C LEU A 19 -1.83 -0.78 -18.95
N ILE A 20 -1.42 -2.01 -19.27
CA ILE A 20 -1.97 -3.21 -18.65
C ILE A 20 -1.46 -3.31 -17.22
N ASN A 21 -0.17 -3.08 -16.95
CA ASN A 21 0.33 -3.06 -15.57
C ASN A 21 -0.25 -1.90 -14.77
N VAL A 22 -0.40 -0.72 -15.36
CA VAL A 22 -1.05 0.44 -14.75
C VAL A 22 -2.54 0.19 -14.56
N LYS A 23 -3.24 -0.45 -15.50
CA LYS A 23 -4.65 -0.84 -15.35
C LYS A 23 -4.85 -1.93 -14.32
N VAL A 24 -3.97 -2.94 -14.27
CA VAL A 24 -4.00 -4.02 -13.28
C VAL A 24 -3.65 -3.47 -11.90
N THR A 25 -2.71 -2.53 -11.80
CA THR A 25 -2.36 -1.91 -10.53
C THR A 25 -3.40 -0.87 -10.10
N LEU A 26 -3.95 -0.09 -11.03
CA LEU A 26 -5.12 0.76 -10.77
C LEU A 26 -6.34 -0.09 -10.44
N LEU A 27 -6.57 -1.24 -11.07
CA LEU A 27 -7.64 -2.18 -10.72
C LEU A 27 -7.39 -2.77 -9.35
N ALA A 28 -6.19 -3.25 -9.03
CA ALA A 28 -5.86 -3.81 -7.72
C ALA A 28 -5.90 -2.76 -6.60
N CYS A 29 -5.40 -1.55 -6.89
CA CYS A 29 -5.47 -0.39 -6.00
C CYS A 29 -6.92 0.08 -5.85
N SER A 30 -7.70 0.12 -6.93
CA SER A 30 -9.13 0.46 -6.87
C SER A 30 -9.91 -0.63 -6.15
N PHE A 31 -9.59 -1.91 -6.32
CA PHE A 31 -10.21 -3.01 -5.57
C PHE A 31 -9.84 -2.95 -4.10
N ARG A 32 -8.58 -2.64 -3.75
CA ARG A 32 -8.16 -2.42 -2.36
C ARG A 32 -8.81 -1.18 -1.78
N VAL A 33 -8.88 -0.06 -2.50
CA VAL A 33 -9.51 1.20 -2.08
C VAL A 33 -11.05 1.09 -2.01
N VAL A 34 -11.70 0.32 -2.89
CA VAL A 34 -13.14 0.03 -2.85
C VAL A 34 -13.45 -0.93 -1.72
N ARG A 35 -12.65 -1.97 -1.51
CA ARG A 35 -12.75 -2.85 -0.34
C ARG A 35 -12.46 -2.10 0.96
N PHE A 36 -11.53 -1.13 0.93
CA PHE A 36 -11.18 -0.23 2.03
C PHE A 36 -12.31 0.78 2.30
N GLY A 37 -12.91 1.38 1.28
CA GLY A 37 -14.08 2.25 1.39
C GLY A 37 -15.32 1.50 1.89
N GLN A 38 -15.50 0.24 1.47
CA GLN A 38 -16.57 -0.62 1.96
C GLN A 38 -16.32 -1.12 3.39
N LEU A 39 -15.06 -1.37 3.75
CA LEU A 39 -14.64 -1.68 5.11
C LEU A 39 -14.82 -0.46 6.04
N ILE A 40 -14.47 0.74 5.59
CA ILE A 40 -14.71 2.00 6.32
C ILE A 40 -16.21 2.27 6.45
N LEU A 41 -17.01 2.08 5.39
CA LEU A 41 -18.46 2.21 5.48
C LEU A 41 -19.07 1.23 6.47
N LEU A 42 -18.52 0.00 6.56
CA LEU A 42 -18.90 -0.96 7.61
C LEU A 42 -18.46 -0.51 9.02
N PHE A 43 -17.41 0.32 9.14
CA PHE A 43 -16.98 0.88 10.43
C PHE A 43 -17.70 2.19 10.81
N THR A 44 -18.12 3.00 9.83
CA THR A 44 -18.90 4.23 10.08
C THR A 44 -20.39 3.95 10.22
N VAL A 45 -20.90 2.88 9.60
CA VAL A 45 -22.28 2.37 9.81
C VAL A 45 -22.22 1.27 10.86
N ASN A 46 -22.16 1.72 12.12
CA ASN A 46 -22.12 0.93 13.35
C ASN A 46 -23.44 0.12 13.52
N PRO A 47 -23.45 -1.22 13.60
CA PRO A 47 -24.60 -1.90 14.18
C PRO A 47 -24.37 -2.29 15.64
N ASP A 48 -23.15 -2.35 16.14
CA ASP A 48 -22.78 -2.44 17.55
C ASP A 48 -21.27 -2.28 17.66
N ARG A 49 -20.81 -1.70 18.79
CA ARG A 49 -19.42 -1.71 19.23
C ARG A 49 -18.74 -3.03 18.83
N LEU A 50 -17.47 -2.96 18.40
CA LEU A 50 -16.54 -4.11 18.38
C LEU A 50 -16.95 -5.08 19.51
N PRO A 51 -17.24 -6.37 19.25
CA PRO A 51 -17.78 -7.24 20.28
C PRO A 51 -16.88 -7.10 21.51
N LEU A 52 -17.47 -6.62 22.61
CA LEU A 52 -16.84 -6.35 23.91
C LEU A 52 -16.32 -7.63 24.58
N SER A 53 -16.07 -8.69 23.81
CA SER A 53 -15.82 -10.05 24.24
C SER A 53 -14.87 -10.82 23.32
N LEU A 54 -13.89 -10.18 22.68
CA LEU A 54 -12.67 -10.95 22.35
C LEU A 54 -11.80 -11.04 23.61
N PRO A 55 -11.54 -12.26 24.14
CA PRO A 55 -10.92 -12.46 25.45
C PRO A 55 -9.41 -12.16 25.48
N ASN A 56 -8.88 -11.48 24.47
CA ASN A 56 -7.46 -11.14 24.33
C ASN A 56 -7.28 -9.84 23.51
N ARG A 57 -7.94 -8.75 23.91
CA ARG A 57 -7.45 -7.41 23.54
C ARG A 57 -6.16 -7.23 24.34
N ALA A 58 -5.01 -7.53 23.72
CA ALA A 58 -3.78 -7.95 24.37
C ALA A 58 -3.23 -7.05 25.51
N ASN A 59 -3.73 -5.85 25.70
CA ASN A 59 -3.56 -5.06 26.91
C ASN A 59 -4.81 -4.17 27.03
N LEU A 60 -5.58 -4.32 28.11
CA LEU A 60 -6.63 -3.35 28.44
C LEU A 60 -5.98 -1.96 28.36
N ALA A 61 -6.46 -1.08 27.47
CA ALA A 61 -6.17 0.35 27.54
C ALA A 61 -6.18 0.76 29.01
N PRO A 62 -5.21 1.53 29.49
CA PRO A 62 -4.48 1.31 30.74
C PRO A 62 -5.39 1.21 31.99
N CYS A 63 -6.09 0.10 32.15
CA CYS A 63 -7.04 -0.11 33.23
C CYS A 63 -6.35 -0.93 34.32
N THR A 64 -6.31 -0.39 35.54
CA THR A 64 -5.79 -1.08 36.71
C THR A 64 -6.93 -1.38 37.69
N PRO A 65 -6.91 -2.53 38.40
CA PRO A 65 -7.95 -2.86 39.35
C PRO A 65 -7.98 -1.80 40.47
N GLN A 66 -9.17 -1.35 40.81
CA GLN A 66 -9.39 -0.33 41.83
C GLN A 66 -9.08 -0.92 43.21
N ASN A 67 -7.90 -0.64 43.74
CA ASN A 67 -7.65 -0.75 45.18
C ASN A 67 -8.23 0.51 45.85
N LEU A 68 -8.84 0.37 47.03
CA LEU A 68 -9.73 1.30 47.75
C LEU A 68 -9.17 2.71 48.12
N ALA A 69 -8.26 3.31 47.34
CA ALA A 69 -7.59 4.57 47.69
C ALA A 69 -7.65 5.68 46.63
N SER A 70 -8.48 5.56 45.59
CA SER A 70 -8.70 6.70 44.66
C SER A 70 -10.10 6.68 44.05
N SER A 71 -11.11 6.90 44.89
CA SER A 71 -12.43 7.33 44.45
C SER A 71 -12.37 8.80 44.05
N THR A 72 -11.89 9.08 42.84
CA THR A 72 -12.27 10.27 42.08
C THR A 72 -12.89 9.80 40.78
N SER A 73 -14.12 9.32 40.91
CA SER A 73 -15.10 9.20 39.85
C SER A 73 -15.26 10.56 39.16
N GLY A 74 -14.83 10.65 37.90
CA GLY A 74 -15.10 11.81 37.06
C GLY A 74 -13.93 12.27 36.19
N ALA A 75 -13.18 11.37 35.58
CA ALA A 75 -12.42 11.76 34.39
C ALA A 75 -13.45 12.18 33.33
N ARG A 76 -13.45 13.45 32.94
CA ARG A 76 -14.28 13.98 31.85
C ARG A 76 -13.76 13.39 30.53
N THR A 77 -14.10 12.14 30.24
CA THR A 77 -13.73 11.51 28.97
C THR A 77 -14.56 12.15 27.85
N GLN A 78 -13.92 12.39 26.70
CA GLN A 78 -14.66 12.90 25.54
C GLN A 78 -15.76 11.91 25.13
N PRO A 79 -16.93 12.39 24.67
CA PRO A 79 -17.99 11.50 24.18
C PRO A 79 -17.46 10.62 23.03
N GLY A 80 -17.46 9.31 23.22
CA GLY A 80 -16.97 8.33 22.23
C GLY A 80 -15.62 7.69 22.56
N ALA A 81 -14.87 8.22 23.53
CA ALA A 81 -13.61 7.61 23.97
C ALA A 81 -13.83 6.40 24.91
N PHE A 82 -12.82 5.54 25.01
CA PHE A 82 -12.87 4.31 25.79
C PHE A 82 -13.00 4.58 27.29
N VAL A 83 -13.88 3.81 27.94
CA VAL A 83 -14.11 3.87 29.40
C VAL A 83 -13.84 2.50 30.00
N CYS A 84 -13.01 2.45 31.06
CA CYS A 84 -12.75 1.22 31.79
C CYS A 84 -14.04 0.61 32.38
N PRO A 85 -14.13 -0.73 32.47
CA PRO A 85 -15.26 -1.41 33.12
C PRO A 85 -15.32 -1.12 34.63
N GLU A 86 -16.45 -1.48 35.27
CA GLU A 86 -16.64 -1.30 36.71
C GLU A 86 -15.51 -1.97 37.52
N ASN A 87 -15.07 -1.32 38.60
CA ASN A 87 -13.91 -1.69 39.44
C ASN A 87 -12.53 -1.57 38.79
N TYR A 88 -12.43 -0.94 37.61
CA TYR A 88 -11.16 -0.58 36.99
C TYR A 88 -11.02 0.93 36.84
N THR A 89 -9.80 1.44 37.02
CA THR A 89 -9.47 2.86 36.85
C THR A 89 -8.37 3.03 35.80
N CYS A 90 -8.47 4.09 35.00
CA CYS A 90 -7.43 4.44 34.04
C CYS A 90 -6.15 4.86 34.78
N LYS A 91 -5.02 4.24 34.43
CA LYS A 91 -3.67 4.64 34.86
C LYS A 91 -3.39 6.02 34.28
N GLY A 92 -2.84 6.92 35.11
CA GLY A 92 -2.49 8.28 34.67
C GLY A 92 -1.35 8.34 33.63
N HIS A 93 -0.54 7.28 33.51
CA HIS A 93 0.54 7.20 32.52
C HIS A 93 0.58 5.82 31.86
N TRP A 94 0.59 5.82 30.53
CA TRP A 94 0.74 4.65 29.68
C TRP A 94 1.75 4.96 28.58
N GLU A 95 2.68 4.03 28.34
CA GLU A 95 3.71 4.17 27.31
C GLU A 95 3.10 4.27 25.90
N GLY A 96 1.90 3.73 25.70
CA GLY A 96 1.20 3.72 24.42
C GLY A 96 1.18 2.34 23.76
N PRO A 97 0.51 2.21 22.60
CA PRO A 97 0.48 0.96 21.85
C PRO A 97 1.88 0.62 21.31
N ASN A 98 2.18 -0.67 21.16
CA ASN A 98 3.49 -1.15 20.68
C ASN A 98 4.69 -0.56 21.44
N TYR A 99 4.65 -0.55 22.78
CA TYR A 99 5.72 0.02 23.63
C TYR A 99 6.00 1.51 23.36
N GLY A 100 4.99 2.28 22.97
CA GLY A 100 5.11 3.71 22.67
C GLY A 100 5.71 4.05 21.30
N ILE A 101 5.95 3.05 20.45
CA ILE A 101 6.43 3.25 19.08
C ILE A 101 5.36 3.95 18.23
N THR A 102 4.10 3.54 18.38
CA THR A 102 2.96 4.16 17.68
C THR A 102 2.42 5.32 18.51
N SER A 103 3.10 6.46 18.44
CA SER A 103 2.80 7.68 19.18
C SER A 103 2.85 8.93 18.30
N PHE A 104 2.09 9.96 18.68
CA PHE A 104 2.03 11.27 18.01
C PHE A 104 2.72 12.39 18.81
N ASP A 105 3.41 12.04 19.90
CA ASP A 105 4.03 13.01 20.81
C ASP A 105 5.32 13.64 20.24
N ASN A 106 6.01 12.91 19.36
CA ASN A 106 7.25 13.35 18.72
C ASN A 106 7.12 13.28 17.20
N ILE A 107 7.73 14.23 16.50
CA ILE A 107 7.68 14.29 15.03
C ILE A 107 8.24 13.01 14.35
N GLY A 108 9.28 12.39 14.93
CA GLY A 108 9.88 11.17 14.39
C GLY A 108 8.93 9.96 14.47
N PHE A 109 8.35 9.71 15.64
CA PHE A 109 7.38 8.61 15.83
C PHE A 109 6.07 8.86 15.09
N ALA A 110 5.64 10.12 14.98
CA ALA A 110 4.48 10.50 14.18
C ALA A 110 4.70 10.19 12.69
N MET A 111 5.88 10.51 12.13
CA MET A 111 6.19 10.17 10.73
C MET A 111 6.23 8.67 10.49
N LEU A 112 6.78 7.88 11.43
CA LEU A 112 6.81 6.42 11.32
C LEU A 112 5.39 5.82 11.36
N THR A 113 4.55 6.32 12.26
CA THR A 113 3.15 5.91 12.37
C THR A 113 2.36 6.28 11.11
N VAL A 114 2.57 7.47 10.54
CA VAL A 114 1.96 7.90 9.28
C VAL A 114 2.45 7.03 8.11
N PHE A 115 3.74 6.71 8.06
CA PHE A 115 4.29 5.81 7.04
C PHE A 115 3.61 4.43 7.11
N GLN A 116 3.48 3.86 8.31
CA GLN A 116 2.77 2.60 8.53
C GLN A 116 1.31 2.69 8.03
N CYS A 117 0.59 3.77 8.36
CA CYS A 117 -0.77 4.01 7.84
C CYS A 117 -0.83 4.05 6.31
N ILE A 118 0.14 4.71 5.65
CA ILE A 118 0.20 4.83 4.19
C ILE A 118 0.46 3.48 3.50
N THR A 119 1.19 2.57 4.16
CA THR A 119 1.43 1.21 3.63
C THR A 119 0.21 0.29 3.68
N MET A 120 -0.90 0.74 4.30
CA MET A 120 -2.13 -0.04 4.51
C MET A 120 -1.93 -1.32 5.36
N GLU A 121 -0.89 -1.39 6.18
CA GLU A 121 -0.64 -2.48 7.13
C GLU A 121 -0.78 -1.96 8.58
N GLY A 122 -1.61 -2.62 9.40
CA GLY A 122 -1.85 -2.22 10.80
C GLY A 122 -2.49 -0.84 11.01
N TRP A 123 -3.00 -0.20 9.96
CA TRP A 123 -3.62 1.14 10.04
C TRP A 123 -4.96 1.14 10.79
N THR A 124 -5.71 0.02 10.75
CA THR A 124 -6.98 -0.14 11.47
C THR A 124 -6.77 -0.10 12.97
N ASP A 125 -5.70 -0.73 13.46
CA ASP A 125 -5.40 -0.76 14.90
C ASP A 125 -5.02 0.62 15.40
N ILE A 126 -4.25 1.38 14.61
CA ILE A 126 -3.89 2.78 14.90
C ILE A 126 -5.15 3.67 14.94
N LEU A 127 -6.08 3.47 14.00
CA LEU A 127 -7.36 4.19 13.99
C LEU A 127 -8.15 3.90 15.27
N TYR A 128 -8.29 2.63 15.67
CA TYR A 128 -9.01 2.25 16.90
C TYR A 128 -8.33 2.74 18.17
N HIS A 129 -7.00 2.73 18.24
CA HIS A 129 -6.28 3.28 19.39
C HIS A 129 -6.50 4.79 19.53
N THR A 130 -6.60 5.50 18.39
CA THR A 130 -6.88 6.94 18.39
C THR A 130 -8.35 7.23 18.72
N ASP A 131 -9.25 6.36 18.26
CA ASP A 131 -10.68 6.41 18.57
C ASP A 131 -10.95 6.20 20.06
N ASP A 132 -10.33 5.18 20.66
CA ASP A 132 -10.39 4.91 22.08
C ASP A 132 -9.81 6.07 22.94
N ALA A 133 -8.89 6.87 22.39
CA ALA A 133 -8.25 7.97 23.11
C ALA A 133 -9.01 9.31 23.03
N ILE A 134 -9.50 9.69 21.83
CA ILE A 134 -10.06 11.03 21.55
C ILE A 134 -11.54 10.97 21.17
N GLY A 135 -12.03 9.82 20.70
CA GLY A 135 -13.39 9.62 20.21
C GLY A 135 -13.51 9.68 18.68
N ASP A 136 -14.65 9.20 18.18
CA ASP A 136 -14.90 8.86 16.76
C ASP A 136 -15.18 10.06 15.86
N ARG A 137 -15.82 11.10 16.40
CA ARG A 137 -16.44 12.19 15.63
C ARG A 137 -15.52 12.98 14.70
N PHE A 138 -14.24 13.11 15.01
CA PHE A 138 -13.30 13.90 14.21
C PHE A 138 -12.12 13.09 13.68
N ASN A 139 -11.95 11.86 14.17
CA ASN A 139 -10.81 11.02 13.84
C ASN A 139 -10.85 10.61 12.35
N TYR A 140 -12.04 10.28 11.83
CA TYR A 140 -12.21 9.93 10.41
C TYR A 140 -11.86 11.09 9.46
N LEU A 141 -12.09 12.35 9.84
CA LEU A 141 -11.77 13.50 8.99
C LEU A 141 -10.27 13.69 8.77
N TYR A 142 -9.44 13.19 9.68
CA TYR A 142 -7.99 13.24 9.55
C TYR A 142 -7.43 12.01 8.81
N PHE A 143 -7.78 10.81 9.27
CA PHE A 143 -7.17 9.57 8.75
C PHE A 143 -7.62 9.23 7.33
N ILE A 144 -8.88 9.48 6.97
CA ILE A 144 -9.42 9.11 5.65
C ILE A 144 -8.72 9.87 4.51
N PRO A 145 -8.66 11.22 4.49
CA PRO A 145 -7.95 11.93 3.42
C PRO A 145 -6.44 11.64 3.44
N LEU A 146 -5.83 11.46 4.63
CA LEU A 146 -4.42 11.12 4.75
C LEU A 146 -4.10 9.77 4.09
N ILE A 147 -4.91 8.74 4.33
CA ILE A 147 -4.68 7.41 3.74
C ILE A 147 -4.98 7.44 2.24
N ILE A 148 -6.06 8.08 1.80
CA ILE A 148 -6.40 8.16 0.36
C ILE A 148 -5.30 8.87 -0.41
N LEU A 149 -4.91 10.09 0.00
CA LEU A 149 -3.91 10.88 -0.70
C LEU A 149 -2.50 10.27 -0.56
N GLY A 150 -2.13 9.84 0.65
CA GLY A 150 -0.81 9.29 0.93
C GLY A 150 -0.54 7.96 0.24
N SER A 151 -1.48 7.01 0.34
CA SER A 151 -1.34 5.68 -0.27
C SER A 151 -1.36 5.74 -1.80
N PHE A 152 -2.24 6.58 -2.39
CA PHE A 152 -2.31 6.75 -3.82
C PHE A 152 -1.03 7.37 -4.36
N PHE A 153 -0.52 8.41 -3.70
CA PHE A 153 0.73 9.05 -4.08
C PHE A 153 1.93 8.10 -3.97
N MET A 154 2.12 7.42 -2.83
CA MET A 154 3.25 6.50 -2.63
C MET A 154 3.24 5.33 -3.61
N LEU A 155 2.10 4.68 -3.82
CA LEU A 155 1.99 3.58 -4.79
C LEU A 155 2.31 4.05 -6.21
N ASN A 156 1.75 5.19 -6.63
CA ASN A 156 2.01 5.74 -7.97
C ASN A 156 3.47 6.16 -8.15
N LEU A 157 4.12 6.69 -7.11
CA LEU A 157 5.54 7.05 -7.15
C LEU A 157 6.42 5.81 -7.33
N VAL A 158 6.21 4.78 -6.52
CA VAL A 158 6.97 3.52 -6.60
C VAL A 158 6.81 2.87 -7.97
N LEU A 159 5.58 2.82 -8.49
CA LEU A 159 5.31 2.30 -9.82
C LEU A 159 5.94 3.15 -10.92
N GLY A 160 5.91 4.48 -10.76
CA GLY A 160 6.54 5.42 -11.68
C GLY A 160 8.04 5.19 -11.79
N VAL A 161 8.72 5.03 -10.65
CA VAL A 161 10.17 4.75 -10.58
C VAL A 161 10.49 3.38 -11.20
N LEU A 162 9.78 2.33 -10.82
CA LEU A 162 10.00 0.98 -11.37
C LEU A 162 9.73 0.96 -12.88
N SER A 163 8.68 1.63 -13.34
CA SER A 163 8.37 1.78 -14.76
C SER A 163 9.49 2.50 -15.52
N GLY A 164 10.03 3.58 -14.95
CA GLY A 164 11.17 4.30 -15.53
C GLY A 164 12.42 3.44 -15.65
N GLU A 165 12.78 2.72 -14.58
CA GLU A 165 13.94 1.81 -14.57
C GLU A 165 13.76 0.65 -15.56
N PHE A 166 12.56 0.05 -15.64
CA PHE A 166 12.27 -0.98 -16.62
C PHE A 166 12.27 -0.45 -18.06
N ALA A 167 11.79 0.77 -18.31
CA ALA A 167 11.84 1.39 -19.63
C ALA A 167 13.29 1.59 -20.10
N LYS A 168 14.16 2.10 -19.21
CA LYS A 168 15.59 2.28 -19.49
C LYS A 168 16.29 0.96 -19.77
N GLU A 169 16.00 -0.08 -19.00
CA GLU A 169 16.60 -1.40 -19.23
C GLU A 169 16.10 -2.04 -20.53
N ARG A 170 14.81 -1.89 -20.84
CA ARG A 170 14.24 -2.35 -22.12
C ARG A 170 14.87 -1.65 -23.31
N GLU A 171 15.07 -0.33 -23.25
CA GLU A 171 15.72 0.44 -24.31
C GLU A 171 17.15 -0.07 -24.59
N ARG A 172 17.92 -0.38 -23.54
CA ARG A 172 19.26 -0.98 -23.68
C ARG A 172 19.21 -2.33 -24.37
N VAL A 173 18.25 -3.19 -23.99
CA VAL A 173 18.06 -4.51 -24.59
C VAL A 173 17.67 -4.39 -26.06
N GLU A 174 16.78 -3.46 -26.41
CA GLU A 174 16.37 -3.22 -27.80
C GLU A 174 17.51 -2.70 -28.67
N LYS A 175 18.31 -1.73 -28.17
CA LYS A 175 19.51 -1.25 -28.88
C LYS A 175 20.52 -2.37 -29.15
N ARG A 176 20.77 -3.24 -28.16
CA ARG A 176 21.65 -4.41 -28.34
C ARG A 176 21.10 -5.37 -29.39
N ARG A 177 19.80 -5.66 -29.35
CA ARG A 177 19.14 -6.55 -30.33
C ARG A 177 19.19 -5.97 -31.75
N ALA A 178 18.94 -4.67 -31.90
CA ALA A 178 19.02 -3.98 -33.19
C ALA A 178 20.44 -4.01 -33.76
N PHE A 179 21.45 -3.75 -32.92
CA PHE A 179 22.85 -3.82 -33.33
C PHE A 179 23.28 -5.22 -33.78
N LEU A 180 22.91 -6.27 -33.02
CA LEU A 180 23.20 -7.66 -33.38
C LEU A 180 22.51 -8.07 -34.68
N LYS A 181 21.27 -7.62 -34.92
CA LYS A 181 20.53 -7.89 -36.16
C LYS A 181 21.19 -7.20 -37.36
N LEU A 182 21.62 -5.95 -37.20
CA LEU A 182 22.32 -5.21 -38.26
C LEU A 182 23.64 -5.89 -38.66
N ARG A 183 24.44 -6.34 -37.68
CA ARG A 183 25.69 -7.08 -37.96
C ARG A 183 25.45 -8.38 -38.71
N ARG A 184 24.38 -9.11 -38.37
CA ARG A 184 24.00 -10.34 -39.10
C ARG A 184 23.62 -10.03 -40.55
N GLN A 185 22.87 -8.95 -40.80
CA GLN A 185 22.51 -8.55 -42.16
C GLN A 185 23.72 -8.14 -43.00
N GLN A 186 24.64 -7.36 -42.42
CA GLN A 186 25.88 -6.98 -43.11
C GLN A 186 26.76 -8.19 -43.45
N GLN A 187 26.78 -9.21 -42.59
CA GLN A 187 27.50 -10.44 -42.85
C GLN A 187 26.88 -11.21 -44.03
N THR A 188 25.55 -11.39 -44.03
CA THR A 188 24.82 -12.05 -45.11
C THR A 188 24.97 -11.31 -46.45
N GLU A 189 25.01 -9.98 -46.43
CA GLU A 189 25.19 -9.16 -47.64
C GLU A 189 26.61 -9.30 -48.22
N LYS A 190 27.65 -9.36 -47.36
CA LYS A 190 29.03 -9.63 -47.79
C LYS A 190 29.18 -11.03 -48.38
N GLU A 191 28.59 -12.03 -47.73
CA GLU A 191 28.59 -13.41 -48.22
C GLU A 191 27.89 -13.52 -49.57
N PHE A 192 26.71 -12.89 -49.71
CA PHE A 192 25.97 -12.84 -50.96
C PHE A 192 26.76 -12.17 -52.11
N ASN A 193 27.35 -11.01 -51.85
CA ASN A 193 28.17 -10.31 -52.86
C ASN A 193 29.40 -11.13 -53.28
N GLY A 194 30.02 -11.87 -52.35
CA GLY A 194 31.11 -12.80 -52.65
C GLY A 194 30.68 -13.94 -53.58
N TYR A 195 29.50 -14.53 -53.35
CA TYR A 195 28.94 -15.55 -54.25
C TYR A 195 28.69 -15.00 -55.67
N MET A 196 28.20 -13.76 -55.77
CA MET A 196 27.89 -13.17 -57.08
C MET A 196 29.14 -12.86 -57.91
N ASP A 197 30.21 -12.32 -57.31
CA ASP A 197 31.49 -12.08 -57.99
C ASP A 197 32.13 -13.39 -58.50
N TRP A 198 32.00 -14.48 -57.74
CA TRP A 198 32.49 -15.79 -58.19
C TRP A 198 31.73 -16.29 -59.42
N ILE A 199 30.40 -16.16 -59.46
CA ILE A 199 29.58 -16.58 -60.61
C ILE A 199 29.88 -15.74 -61.85
N GLN A 200 30.13 -14.44 -61.71
CA GLN A 200 30.42 -13.57 -62.86
C GLN A 200 31.77 -13.87 -63.54
N ARG A 201 32.69 -14.56 -62.86
CA ARG A 201 34.02 -14.90 -63.38
C ARG A 201 34.10 -16.32 -63.96
N ALA A 202 33.09 -17.15 -63.75
CA ALA A 202 32.98 -18.52 -64.28
C ALA A 202 32.29 -18.50 -65.65
#